data_AF-A0A841KS93-F1
#
_entry.id   AF-A0A841KS93-F1
#
_cell.length_a   1.000
_cell.length_b   1.000
_cell.length_c   1.000
_cell.angle_alpha   90.00
_cell.angle_beta   90.00
_cell.angle_gamma   90.00
#
_symmetry.space_group_name_H-M   'P 1'
#
loop_
_entity.id
_entity.type
_entity.pdbx_description
1 polymer ?
#
loop_
_entity_poly.entity_id
_entity_poly.type
_entity_poly.pdbx_seq_one_letter_code
_entity_poly.pdbx_strand_id
1 'polypeptide(L)'
;MLVQRIKILKRLRHNGGFTLVEVLVVLALMGMVMSLGYSLNLFGVRVFHQGTAQANVQANVRLASDFITKETRNATEMTILNASESIPEANAIGEDIYYILLNGNSIEYRYKDHSKLLAESITELEFKKSSSRTLNYIITGNDGNQNYSVTSNIFISNLNLTDSFIVEDTSGGQAVALRFKKNSIELPDDPGGGNPGGGEPGPSDPKPEERDSPWVDHNDNGIYDGGDEILKKNDLDGYYKTTGRLIIPSKTKKINGGGREVKYEADKGIYISKDVEIENHSYQSIIFETKNGNIILEAGVSLTSSKDILLNAPKGNIQANGASMKSSSNGDISISAGVDVSLNTAIIQSSSDILITGAGSISGKSATLKSDSYGGIIISGKGTGDFRQAQITSSNNIKISTQGNLDVSNGILKSASNGPIILATTGTFDMTLESTVIQSSGRVELTSGKSLYAANSSIVSTSNGGTYLKAQGEIYASDSQMPASGALNITAITGDITVRSAAMKSTGYTDIWVKSGGNIHVESTDFDASRDLILEAGSKDNTIYISNAKIKDSNSTAEARPDGVPIDGKPYSGKICNGTVTITAL
;
A
#
# COMPACT_ATOMS: atom_id res chain seq x y z
N MET A 1 6.30 56.57 5.99
CA MET A 1 5.45 56.04 4.89
C MET A 1 4.49 57.06 4.26
N LEU A 2 3.99 58.07 4.98
CA LEU A 2 3.07 59.09 4.43
C LEU A 2 3.68 60.00 3.33
N VAL A 3 4.96 60.33 3.44
CA VAL A 3 5.66 61.22 2.49
C VAL A 3 5.90 60.59 1.11
N GLN A 4 6.02 59.25 1.04
CA GLN A 4 6.15 58.56 -0.25
C GLN A 4 4.81 58.46 -1.01
N ARG A 5 3.67 58.41 -0.31
CA ARG A 5 2.34 58.43 -0.96
C ARG A 5 2.02 59.79 -1.60
N ILE A 6 2.52 60.89 -1.03
CA ILE A 6 2.29 62.25 -1.55
C ILE A 6 3.11 62.53 -2.83
N LYS A 7 4.31 61.94 -2.98
CA LYS A 7 5.12 62.10 -4.20
C LYS A 7 4.50 61.43 -5.44
N ILE A 8 3.77 60.33 -5.26
CA ILE A 8 3.07 59.65 -6.36
C ILE A 8 1.88 60.51 -6.84
N LEU A 9 1.13 61.12 -5.92
CA LEU A 9 0.00 62.01 -6.28
C LEU A 9 0.46 63.32 -6.94
N LYS A 10 1.63 63.87 -6.58
CA LYS A 10 2.16 65.10 -7.20
C LYS A 10 2.63 64.92 -8.65
N ARG A 11 2.98 63.69 -9.07
CA ARG A 11 3.39 63.40 -10.46
C ARG A 11 2.22 63.25 -11.44
N LEU A 12 1.00 63.06 -10.94
CA LEU A 12 -0.21 62.95 -11.77
C LEU A 12 -0.80 64.31 -12.17
N ARG A 13 -0.24 65.42 -11.68
CA ARG A 13 -0.72 66.80 -11.94
C ARG A 13 0.22 67.54 -12.89
N HIS A 14 0.50 66.95 -14.05
CA HIS A 14 1.21 67.61 -15.16
C HIS A 14 0.29 67.66 -16.38
N ASN A 15 -0.61 68.65 -16.41
CA ASN A 15 -1.38 69.28 -17.51
C ASN A 15 -1.65 68.59 -18.88
N GLY A 16 -1.59 67.27 -19.01
CA GLY A 16 -2.15 66.53 -20.15
C GLY A 16 -3.35 65.72 -19.67
N GLY A 17 -4.57 66.06 -20.10
CA GLY A 17 -5.72 65.18 -19.90
C GLY A 17 -5.50 63.83 -20.60
N PHE A 18 -6.11 62.76 -20.10
CA PHE A 18 -6.09 61.48 -20.81
C PHE A 18 -6.83 61.62 -22.13
N THR A 19 -6.24 61.09 -23.20
CA THR A 19 -6.93 61.02 -24.48
C THR A 19 -8.05 59.98 -24.40
N LEU A 20 -9.13 60.17 -25.17
CA LEU A 20 -10.25 59.22 -25.22
C LEU A 20 -9.78 57.79 -25.58
N VAL A 21 -8.78 57.71 -26.47
CA VAL A 21 -8.21 56.44 -26.92
C VAL A 21 -7.50 55.70 -25.78
N GLU A 22 -6.74 56.39 -24.94
CA GLU A 22 -6.06 55.77 -23.79
C GLU A 22 -7.07 55.17 -22.80
N VAL A 23 -8.18 55.86 -22.54
CA VAL A 23 -9.25 55.35 -21.67
C VAL A 23 -9.91 54.10 -22.26
N LEU A 24 -10.18 54.09 -23.57
CA LEU A 24 -10.75 52.92 -24.25
C LEU A 24 -9.82 51.70 -24.21
N VAL A 25 -8.52 51.90 -24.41
CA VAL A 25 -7.53 50.81 -24.33
C VAL A 25 -7.45 50.24 -22.91
N VAL A 26 -7.44 51.09 -21.88
CA VAL A 26 -7.44 50.64 -20.48
C VAL A 26 -8.70 49.85 -20.15
N LEU A 27 -9.88 50.32 -20.58
CA LEU A 27 -11.13 49.60 -20.37
C LEU A 27 -11.15 48.23 -21.09
N ALA A 28 -10.64 48.16 -22.32
CA ALA A 28 -10.54 46.90 -23.05
C ALA A 28 -9.60 45.90 -22.36
N LEU A 29 -8.42 46.36 -21.91
CA LEU A 29 -7.48 45.52 -21.17
C LEU A 29 -8.06 45.06 -19.83
N MET A 30 -8.75 45.95 -19.11
CA MET A 30 -9.39 45.60 -17.83
C MET A 30 -10.50 44.57 -18.03
N GLY A 31 -11.30 44.69 -19.09
CA GLY A 31 -12.30 43.69 -19.47
C GLY A 31 -11.67 42.31 -19.77
N MET A 32 -10.57 42.29 -20.52
CA MET A 32 -9.83 41.06 -20.81
C MET A 32 -9.30 40.40 -19.53
N VAL A 33 -8.67 41.17 -18.64
CA VAL A 33 -8.14 40.67 -17.37
C VAL A 33 -9.26 40.12 -16.47
N MET A 34 -10.40 40.82 -16.38
CA MET A 34 -11.55 40.35 -15.60
C MET A 34 -12.13 39.05 -16.19
N SER A 35 -12.22 38.93 -17.51
CA SER A 35 -12.70 37.71 -18.18
C SER A 35 -11.80 36.51 -17.88
N LEU A 36 -10.48 36.69 -17.90
CA LEU A 36 -9.52 35.64 -17.54
C LEU A 36 -9.63 35.26 -16.07
N GLY A 37 -9.73 36.25 -15.18
CA GLY A 37 -9.90 36.04 -13.74
C GLY A 37 -11.17 35.25 -13.42
N TYR A 38 -12.29 35.59 -14.06
CA TYR A 38 -13.56 34.88 -13.88
C TYR A 38 -13.51 33.45 -14.42
N SER A 39 -12.84 33.23 -15.56
CA SER A 39 -12.68 31.89 -16.15
C SER A 39 -11.87 30.96 -15.22
N LEU A 40 -10.77 31.46 -14.66
CA LEU A 40 -9.96 30.73 -13.68
C LEU A 40 -10.74 30.45 -12.39
N ASN A 41 -11.53 31.41 -11.90
CA ASN A 41 -12.36 31.22 -10.71
C ASN A 41 -13.43 30.14 -10.92
N LEU A 42 -14.17 30.18 -12.02
CA LEU A 42 -15.16 29.16 -12.36
C LEU A 42 -14.53 27.77 -12.52
N PHE A 43 -13.35 27.70 -13.15
CA PHE A 43 -12.60 26.46 -13.25
C PHE A 43 -12.23 25.91 -11.86
N GLY A 44 -11.69 26.76 -10.98
CA GLY A 44 -11.33 26.38 -9.62
C GLY A 44 -12.53 25.86 -8.80
N VAL A 45 -13.68 26.53 -8.88
CA VAL A 45 -14.91 26.10 -8.20
C VAL A 45 -15.39 24.75 -8.73
N ARG A 46 -15.36 24.52 -10.05
CA ARG A 46 -15.75 23.23 -10.65
C ARG A 46 -14.84 22.09 -10.23
N VAL A 47 -13.51 22.31 -10.28
CA VAL A 47 -12.52 21.32 -9.85
C VAL A 47 -12.68 21.00 -8.37
N PHE A 48 -12.92 22.03 -7.53
CA PHE A 48 -13.16 21.84 -6.11
C PHE A 48 -14.41 20.98 -5.86
N HIS A 49 -15.55 21.32 -6.47
CA HIS A 49 -16.78 20.54 -6.31
C HIS A 49 -16.63 19.09 -6.79
N GLN A 50 -15.96 18.87 -7.93
CA GLN A 50 -15.71 17.52 -8.43
C GLN A 50 -14.80 16.72 -7.48
N GLY A 51 -13.75 17.36 -6.96
CA GLY A 51 -12.86 16.74 -5.97
C GLY A 51 -13.57 16.42 -4.65
N THR A 52 -14.44 17.30 -4.17
CA THR A 52 -15.26 17.06 -2.97
C THR A 52 -16.24 15.90 -3.19
N ALA A 53 -16.97 15.87 -4.31
CA ALA A 53 -17.87 14.75 -4.63
C ALA A 53 -17.12 13.42 -4.68
N GLN A 54 -15.97 13.37 -5.37
CA GLN A 54 -15.14 12.18 -5.44
C GLN A 54 -14.64 11.73 -4.06
N ALA A 55 -14.19 12.67 -3.22
CA ALA A 55 -13.73 12.37 -1.86
C ALA A 55 -14.87 11.83 -0.98
N ASN A 56 -16.06 12.42 -1.07
CA ASN A 56 -17.24 11.99 -0.30
C ASN A 56 -17.67 10.56 -0.67
N VAL A 57 -17.76 10.23 -1.97
CA VAL A 57 -18.10 8.87 -2.43
C VAL A 57 -17.06 7.86 -1.94
N GLN A 58 -15.78 8.18 -2.05
CA GLN A 58 -14.71 7.30 -1.56
C GLN A 58 -14.80 7.08 -0.04
N ALA A 59 -15.06 8.13 0.72
CA ALA A 59 -15.20 8.05 2.17
C ALA A 59 -16.41 7.17 2.56
N ASN A 60 -17.57 7.37 1.93
CA ASN A 60 -18.79 6.61 2.20
C ASN A 60 -18.62 5.11 1.87
N VAL A 61 -18.07 4.80 0.69
CA VAL A 61 -17.82 3.41 0.27
C VAL A 61 -16.81 2.72 1.20
N ARG A 62 -15.72 3.40 1.58
CA ARG A 62 -14.71 2.85 2.52
C ARG A 62 -15.31 2.63 3.91
N LEU A 63 -16.05 3.59 4.44
CA LEU A 63 -16.69 3.47 5.75
C LEU A 63 -17.68 2.29 5.78
N ALA A 64 -18.48 2.11 4.72
CA ALA A 64 -19.36 0.96 4.60
C ALA A 64 -18.59 -0.36 4.52
N SER A 65 -17.50 -0.40 3.72
CA SER A 65 -16.65 -1.58 3.55
C SER A 65 -15.96 -1.99 4.85
N ASP A 66 -15.40 -1.04 5.59
CA ASP A 66 -14.78 -1.29 6.90
C ASP A 66 -15.81 -1.79 7.91
N PHE A 67 -17.01 -1.19 7.93
CA PHE A 67 -18.10 -1.60 8.80
C PHE A 67 -18.57 -3.03 8.50
N ILE A 68 -18.91 -3.32 7.24
CA ILE A 68 -19.30 -4.68 6.79
C ILE A 68 -18.22 -5.68 7.19
N THR A 69 -16.95 -5.37 6.92
CA THR A 69 -15.83 -6.26 7.27
C THR A 69 -15.74 -6.54 8.76
N LYS A 70 -15.89 -5.50 9.58
CA LYS A 70 -15.82 -5.64 11.04
C LYS A 70 -16.97 -6.46 11.58
N GLU A 71 -18.20 -6.19 11.14
CA GLU A 71 -19.40 -6.83 11.68
C GLU A 71 -19.56 -8.27 11.20
N THR A 72 -19.20 -8.58 9.96
CA THR A 72 -19.37 -9.94 9.41
C THR A 72 -18.26 -10.90 9.83
N ARG A 73 -17.05 -10.41 10.14
CA ARG A 73 -15.92 -11.26 10.55
C ARG A 73 -16.22 -12.10 11.79
N ASN A 74 -17.06 -11.57 12.69
CA ASN A 74 -17.44 -12.21 13.95
C ASN A 74 -18.81 -12.90 13.91
N ALA A 75 -19.45 -12.97 12.75
CA ALA A 75 -20.75 -13.61 12.62
C ALA A 75 -20.67 -15.12 12.88
N THR A 76 -21.68 -15.64 13.57
CA THR A 76 -21.84 -17.08 13.87
C THR A 76 -22.73 -17.77 12.85
N GLU A 77 -23.73 -17.04 12.34
CA GLU A 77 -24.65 -17.47 11.28
C GLU A 77 -24.78 -16.35 10.24
N MET A 78 -24.92 -16.70 8.96
CA MET A 78 -25.05 -15.73 7.88
C MET A 78 -25.98 -16.21 6.77
N THR A 79 -26.78 -15.30 6.22
CA THR A 79 -27.68 -15.58 5.09
C THR A 79 -27.63 -14.40 4.13
N ILE A 80 -27.37 -14.69 2.86
CA ILE A 80 -27.40 -13.70 1.79
C ILE A 80 -28.83 -13.65 1.27
N LEU A 81 -29.45 -12.47 1.31
CA LEU A 81 -30.85 -12.27 0.94
C LEU A 81 -30.95 -11.53 -0.40
N ASN A 82 -31.92 -11.94 -1.22
CA ASN A 82 -32.18 -11.30 -2.51
C ASN A 82 -33.06 -10.05 -2.37
N ALA A 83 -33.03 -9.16 -3.36
CA ALA A 83 -33.86 -7.94 -3.39
C ALA A 83 -35.38 -8.20 -3.33
N SER A 84 -35.81 -9.42 -3.67
CA SER A 84 -37.22 -9.83 -3.65
C SER A 84 -37.73 -10.22 -2.26
N GLU A 85 -36.84 -10.43 -1.28
CA GLU A 85 -37.22 -10.84 0.06
C GLU A 85 -37.62 -9.62 0.91
N SER A 86 -38.75 -9.73 1.62
CA SER A 86 -39.21 -8.68 2.52
C SER A 86 -38.29 -8.61 3.74
N ILE A 87 -37.43 -7.60 3.80
CA ILE A 87 -36.59 -7.33 4.96
C ILE A 87 -37.47 -6.68 6.04
N PRO A 88 -37.56 -7.24 7.26
CA PRO A 88 -38.39 -6.69 8.32
C PRO A 88 -37.92 -5.27 8.72
N GLU A 89 -38.89 -4.45 9.12
CA GLU A 89 -38.62 -3.19 9.80
C GLU A 89 -37.95 -3.44 11.15
N ALA A 90 -37.22 -2.45 11.66
CA ALA A 90 -36.34 -2.62 12.84
C ALA A 90 -37.08 -3.15 14.08
N ASN A 91 -38.34 -2.77 14.27
CA ASN A 91 -39.21 -3.22 15.37
C ASN A 91 -39.67 -4.68 15.28
N ALA A 92 -39.49 -5.32 14.11
CA ALA A 92 -39.85 -6.72 13.87
C ALA A 92 -38.61 -7.64 13.80
N ILE A 93 -37.41 -7.10 14.03
CA ILE A 93 -36.17 -7.87 14.06
C ILE A 93 -36.06 -8.57 15.40
N GLY A 94 -35.85 -9.89 15.37
CA GLY A 94 -35.64 -10.70 16.57
C GLY A 94 -34.37 -10.32 17.32
N GLU A 95 -34.32 -10.70 18.60
CA GLU A 95 -33.09 -10.60 19.40
C GLU A 95 -31.94 -11.33 18.69
N ASP A 96 -30.76 -10.72 18.70
CA ASP A 96 -29.52 -11.21 18.09
C ASP A 96 -29.47 -11.30 16.55
N ILE A 97 -30.48 -10.79 15.84
CA ILE A 97 -30.49 -10.73 14.38
C ILE A 97 -30.06 -9.33 13.91
N TYR A 98 -29.15 -9.31 12.95
CA TYR A 98 -28.60 -8.11 12.33
C TYR A 98 -28.77 -8.15 10.82
N TYR A 99 -29.05 -6.99 10.23
CA TYR A 99 -29.14 -6.83 8.79
C TYR A 99 -28.20 -5.72 8.32
N ILE A 100 -27.52 -5.95 7.20
CA ILE A 100 -26.89 -4.91 6.39
C ILE A 100 -27.56 -4.96 5.01
N LEU A 101 -28.16 -3.86 4.59
CA LEU A 101 -28.89 -3.81 3.33
C LEU A 101 -28.70 -2.48 2.61
N LEU A 102 -28.90 -2.50 1.29
CA LEU A 102 -29.07 -1.30 0.49
C LEU A 102 -30.54 -0.88 0.51
N ASN A 103 -30.83 0.25 1.17
CA ASN A 103 -32.14 0.89 1.17
C ASN A 103 -32.07 2.18 0.32
N GLY A 104 -32.63 2.13 -0.88
CA GLY A 104 -32.49 3.21 -1.87
C GLY A 104 -31.02 3.45 -2.22
N ASN A 105 -30.52 4.66 -1.96
CA ASN A 105 -29.12 5.03 -2.23
C ASN A 105 -28.24 4.99 -0.97
N SER A 106 -28.63 4.23 0.04
CA SER A 106 -27.95 4.20 1.33
C SER A 106 -27.81 2.80 1.89
N ILE A 107 -26.69 2.52 2.55
CA ILE A 107 -26.52 1.28 3.31
C ILE A 107 -27.00 1.52 4.73
N GLU A 108 -27.94 0.69 5.16
CA GLU A 108 -28.46 0.67 6.53
C GLU A 108 -28.00 -0.56 7.29
N TYR A 109 -27.79 -0.37 8.58
CA TYR A 109 -27.57 -1.42 9.56
C TYR A 109 -28.74 -1.49 10.52
N ARG A 110 -29.51 -2.58 10.49
CA ARG A 110 -30.71 -2.76 11.31
C ARG A 110 -30.52 -3.88 12.32
N TYR A 111 -31.05 -3.65 13.52
CA TYR A 111 -31.16 -4.61 14.61
C TYR A 111 -32.40 -4.27 15.45
N LYS A 112 -32.72 -5.10 16.44
CA LYS A 112 -33.95 -4.95 17.24
C LYS A 112 -34.16 -3.49 17.68
N ASP A 113 -35.28 -2.92 17.24
CA ASP A 113 -35.76 -1.55 17.52
C ASP A 113 -34.84 -0.41 17.04
N HIS A 114 -33.80 -0.69 16.26
CA HIS A 114 -32.81 0.30 15.82
C HIS A 114 -32.46 0.16 14.33
N SER A 115 -32.37 1.30 13.65
CA SER A 115 -31.75 1.41 12.33
C SER A 115 -30.68 2.49 12.36
N LYS A 116 -29.52 2.18 11.78
CA LYS A 116 -28.40 3.12 11.65
C LYS A 116 -28.02 3.25 10.18
N LEU A 117 -28.05 4.49 9.70
CA LEU A 117 -27.48 4.85 8.41
C LEU A 117 -25.94 4.72 8.46
N LEU A 118 -25.37 3.90 7.59
CA LEU A 118 -23.92 3.71 7.52
C LEU A 118 -23.29 4.63 6.47
N ALA A 119 -23.84 4.61 5.26
CA ALA A 119 -23.30 5.35 4.12
C ALA A 119 -24.41 5.79 3.18
N GLU A 120 -24.23 6.95 2.57
CA GLU A 120 -25.09 7.51 1.53
C GLU A 120 -24.39 7.47 0.17
N SER A 121 -25.15 7.77 -0.89
CA SER A 121 -24.65 7.79 -2.28
C SER A 121 -24.11 6.44 -2.73
N ILE A 122 -24.71 5.34 -2.25
CA ILE A 122 -24.40 3.97 -2.67
C ILE A 122 -25.41 3.54 -3.72
N THR A 123 -24.95 3.20 -4.91
CA THR A 123 -25.80 2.74 -6.02
C THR A 123 -25.87 1.22 -6.13
N GLU A 124 -24.88 0.52 -5.59
CA GLU A 124 -24.80 -0.93 -5.68
C GLU A 124 -24.20 -1.52 -4.40
N LEU A 125 -24.81 -2.60 -3.94
CA LEU A 125 -24.30 -3.47 -2.91
C LEU A 125 -24.59 -4.90 -3.34
N GLU A 126 -23.55 -5.70 -3.52
CA GLU A 126 -23.68 -7.09 -3.91
C GLU A 126 -22.90 -7.97 -2.94
N PHE A 127 -23.55 -9.03 -2.44
CA PHE A 127 -22.91 -10.07 -1.64
C PHE A 127 -22.86 -11.38 -2.42
N LYS A 128 -21.70 -12.05 -2.42
CA LYS A 128 -21.47 -13.33 -3.09
C LYS A 128 -20.75 -14.30 -2.17
N LYS A 129 -21.18 -15.56 -2.14
CA LYS A 129 -20.42 -16.60 -1.46
C LYS A 129 -19.23 -17.00 -2.33
N SER A 130 -18.01 -16.80 -1.83
CA SER A 130 -16.80 -17.27 -2.52
C SER A 130 -16.40 -18.68 -2.07
N SER A 131 -16.62 -19.02 -0.80
CA SER A 131 -16.38 -20.35 -0.24
C SER A 131 -17.34 -20.65 0.93
N SER A 132 -17.20 -21.78 1.62
CA SER A 132 -17.99 -22.07 2.83
C SER A 132 -17.79 -21.06 3.98
N ARG A 133 -16.68 -20.32 3.98
CA ARG A 133 -16.31 -19.35 5.04
C ARG A 133 -15.87 -17.99 4.51
N THR A 134 -15.96 -17.78 3.20
CA THR A 134 -15.51 -16.54 2.57
C THR A 134 -16.71 -15.82 1.95
N LEU A 135 -16.97 -14.61 2.42
CA LEU A 135 -17.92 -13.68 1.84
C LEU A 135 -17.17 -12.71 0.92
N ASN A 136 -17.54 -12.67 -0.35
CA ASN A 136 -17.17 -11.61 -1.26
C ASN A 136 -18.28 -10.54 -1.27
N TYR A 137 -17.91 -9.27 -1.37
CA TYR A 137 -18.89 -8.22 -1.61
C TYR A 137 -18.32 -7.08 -2.45
N ILE A 138 -19.22 -6.38 -3.13
CA ILE A 138 -18.95 -5.21 -3.96
C ILE A 138 -19.83 -4.07 -3.47
N ILE A 139 -19.24 -2.90 -3.23
CA ILE A 139 -19.96 -1.66 -2.93
C ILE A 139 -19.60 -0.64 -3.99
N THR A 140 -20.58 -0.11 -4.71
CA THR A 140 -20.38 0.97 -5.68
C THR A 140 -21.15 2.20 -5.21
N GLY A 141 -20.46 3.34 -5.10
CA GLY A 141 -21.07 4.64 -4.82
C GLY A 141 -20.97 5.59 -6.01
N ASN A 142 -21.90 6.55 -6.06
CA ASN A 142 -22.00 7.58 -7.08
C ASN A 142 -22.46 8.92 -6.48
N ASP A 143 -21.71 9.99 -6.72
CA ASP A 143 -22.13 11.38 -6.49
C ASP A 143 -21.90 12.20 -7.77
N GLY A 144 -22.99 12.45 -8.50
CA GLY A 144 -22.97 13.13 -9.79
C GLY A 144 -22.31 12.30 -10.91
N ASN A 145 -21.10 12.70 -11.30
CA ASN A 145 -20.29 12.03 -12.34
C ASN A 145 -19.10 11.25 -11.75
N GLN A 146 -19.03 11.12 -10.42
CA GLN A 146 -17.94 10.45 -9.73
C GLN A 146 -18.42 9.11 -9.20
N ASN A 147 -17.84 8.03 -9.73
CA ASN A 147 -18.12 6.67 -9.29
C ASN A 147 -16.90 6.10 -8.57
N TYR A 148 -17.12 5.31 -7.54
CA TYR A 148 -16.07 4.56 -6.85
C TYR A 148 -16.61 3.22 -6.38
N SER A 149 -15.84 2.16 -6.60
CA SER A 149 -16.22 0.80 -6.21
C SER A 149 -15.13 0.14 -5.38
N VAL A 150 -15.55 -0.62 -4.37
CA VAL A 150 -14.67 -1.45 -3.53
C VAL A 150 -15.17 -2.89 -3.58
N THR A 151 -14.27 -3.80 -3.92
CA THR A 151 -14.48 -5.24 -3.83
C THR A 151 -13.63 -5.81 -2.72
N SER A 152 -14.21 -6.66 -1.86
CA SER A 152 -13.48 -7.26 -0.74
C SER A 152 -13.88 -8.71 -0.51
N ASN A 153 -12.94 -9.47 0.06
CA ASN A 153 -13.09 -10.87 0.42
C ASN A 153 -12.83 -11.02 1.92
N ILE A 154 -13.82 -11.48 2.66
CA ILE A 154 -13.75 -11.62 4.11
C ILE A 154 -13.83 -13.09 4.49
N PHE A 155 -12.83 -13.57 5.22
CA PHE A 155 -12.89 -14.83 5.93
C PHE A 155 -13.63 -14.66 7.27
N ILE A 156 -14.72 -15.39 7.47
CA ILE A 156 -15.57 -15.32 8.66
C ILE A 156 -15.08 -16.35 9.66
N SER A 157 -14.50 -15.89 10.76
CA SER A 157 -13.74 -16.76 11.67
C SER A 157 -14.63 -17.62 12.57
N ASN A 158 -15.83 -17.13 12.88
CA ASN A 158 -16.72 -17.70 13.90
C ASN A 158 -17.89 -18.52 13.34
N LEU A 159 -17.91 -18.78 12.02
CA LEU A 159 -18.88 -19.73 11.44
C LEU A 159 -18.61 -21.11 12.02
N ASN A 160 -19.61 -21.71 12.67
CA ASN A 160 -19.49 -23.05 13.25
C ASN A 160 -19.10 -24.07 12.17
N LEU A 161 -18.11 -24.91 12.48
CA LEU A 161 -17.51 -25.87 11.54
C LEU A 161 -18.46 -26.99 11.10
N THR A 162 -19.51 -27.26 11.88
CA THR A 162 -20.35 -28.44 11.72
C THR A 162 -21.56 -28.23 10.81
N ASP A 163 -22.01 -27.00 10.59
CA ASP A 163 -23.11 -26.70 9.67
C ASP A 163 -22.77 -25.48 8.79
N SER A 164 -22.69 -25.72 7.48
CA SER A 164 -22.23 -24.75 6.49
C SER A 164 -23.30 -23.69 6.16
N PHE A 165 -23.67 -22.83 7.10
CA PHE A 165 -24.74 -21.83 6.91
C PHE A 165 -24.23 -20.52 6.26
N ILE A 166 -23.79 -20.60 5.01
CA ILE A 166 -23.99 -19.48 4.06
C ILE A 166 -24.95 -20.02 3.02
N VAL A 167 -26.23 -19.72 3.20
CA VAL A 167 -27.28 -20.08 2.23
C VAL A 167 -27.36 -18.94 1.23
N GLU A 168 -27.06 -19.24 -0.02
CA GLU A 168 -27.47 -18.40 -1.14
C GLU A 168 -28.90 -18.80 -1.48
N ASP A 169 -29.84 -17.88 -1.31
CA ASP A 169 -31.14 -18.05 -1.94
C ASP A 169 -30.93 -17.90 -3.46
N THR A 170 -31.21 -18.97 -4.23
CA THR A 170 -30.88 -19.05 -5.66
C THR A 170 -31.94 -18.42 -6.57
N SER A 171 -32.80 -17.58 -5.99
CA SER A 171 -33.90 -16.88 -6.65
C SER A 171 -33.45 -15.73 -7.57
N GLY A 172 -32.41 -15.91 -8.39
CA GLY A 172 -32.07 -15.12 -9.59
C GLY A 172 -31.95 -13.59 -9.52
N GLY A 173 -32.07 -12.98 -8.33
CA GLY A 173 -32.00 -11.54 -8.11
C GLY A 173 -30.61 -11.09 -7.64
N GLN A 174 -30.33 -9.80 -7.77
CA GLN A 174 -29.14 -9.20 -7.16
C GLN A 174 -29.27 -9.30 -5.64
N ALA A 175 -28.27 -9.88 -4.98
CA ALA A 175 -28.23 -10.04 -3.53
C ALA A 175 -27.86 -8.70 -2.86
N VAL A 176 -28.88 -7.98 -2.39
CA VAL A 176 -28.74 -6.60 -1.86
C VAL A 176 -28.69 -6.52 -0.33
N ALA A 177 -28.85 -7.65 0.37
CA ALA A 177 -28.89 -7.66 1.83
C ALA A 177 -28.20 -8.89 2.43
N LEU A 178 -27.72 -8.69 3.66
CA LEU A 178 -27.03 -9.68 4.46
C LEU A 178 -27.69 -9.76 5.83
N ARG A 179 -28.22 -10.93 6.19
CA ARG A 179 -28.71 -11.24 7.53
C ARG A 179 -27.66 -12.05 8.27
N PHE A 180 -27.39 -11.74 9.52
CA PHE A 180 -26.43 -12.49 10.33
C PHE A 180 -26.75 -12.43 11.81
N LYS A 181 -26.21 -13.39 12.57
CA LYS A 181 -26.20 -13.37 14.03
C LYS A 181 -24.80 -13.16 14.56
N LYS A 182 -24.70 -12.57 15.74
CA LYS A 182 -23.44 -12.45 16.50
C LYS A 182 -23.53 -13.33 17.73
N ASN A 183 -22.38 -13.68 18.28
CA ASN A 183 -22.35 -14.32 19.58
C ASN A 183 -22.58 -13.24 20.65
N SER A 184 -23.81 -13.17 21.18
CA SER A 184 -24.15 -12.33 22.32
C SER A 184 -23.56 -13.00 23.56
N ILE A 185 -22.33 -12.62 23.92
CA ILE A 185 -21.89 -12.84 25.29
C ILE A 185 -22.61 -11.77 26.10
N GLU A 186 -23.78 -12.12 26.66
CA GLU A 186 -24.42 -11.31 27.69
C GLU A 186 -23.39 -11.08 28.80
N LEU A 187 -22.97 -9.83 28.95
CA LEU A 187 -22.32 -9.41 30.18
C LEU A 187 -23.40 -9.56 31.27
N PRO A 188 -23.15 -10.34 32.33
CA PRO A 188 -24.16 -10.54 33.36
C PRO A 188 -24.62 -9.18 33.87
N ASP A 189 -25.93 -8.95 33.80
CA ASP A 189 -26.57 -7.74 34.30
C ASP A 189 -26.10 -7.48 35.73
N ASP A 190 -25.53 -6.30 35.95
CA ASP A 190 -25.15 -5.76 37.24
C ASP A 190 -26.35 -5.92 38.22
N PRO A 191 -26.27 -6.83 39.20
CA PRO A 191 -27.38 -7.08 40.09
C PRO A 191 -27.60 -5.81 40.92
N GLY A 192 -28.74 -5.17 40.66
CA GLY A 192 -29.08 -3.83 41.11
C GLY A 192 -28.70 -3.50 42.55
N GLY A 193 -28.22 -2.27 42.73
CA GLY A 193 -27.91 -1.65 44.00
C GLY A 193 -29.11 -1.65 44.97
N GLY A 194 -29.16 -2.67 45.82
CA GLY A 194 -29.89 -2.67 47.07
C GLY A 194 -29.09 -1.91 48.13
N ASN A 195 -29.63 -0.78 48.59
CA ASN A 195 -29.14 0.03 49.70
C ASN A 195 -29.08 -0.77 51.02
N PRO A 196 -27.92 -0.95 51.69
CA PRO A 196 -27.88 -1.56 53.00
C PRO A 196 -27.87 -0.49 54.11
N GLY A 197 -28.94 -0.49 54.90
CA GLY A 197 -28.97 0.12 56.22
C GLY A 197 -27.96 -0.57 57.16
N GLY A 198 -27.43 0.22 58.09
CA GLY A 198 -26.25 -0.09 58.89
C GLY A 198 -26.33 -1.34 59.78
N GLY A 199 -25.16 -1.96 59.90
CA GLY A 199 -24.78 -2.93 60.93
C GLY A 199 -23.26 -2.84 61.16
N GLU A 200 -22.85 -2.88 62.42
CA GLU A 200 -21.48 -2.71 62.93
C GLU A 200 -20.45 -3.71 62.36
N PRO A 201 -19.13 -3.37 62.38
CA PRO A 201 -18.11 -4.17 61.71
C PRO A 201 -17.60 -5.33 62.58
N GLY A 202 -17.76 -6.56 62.08
CA GLY A 202 -17.01 -7.75 62.51
C GLY A 202 -15.71 -7.93 61.68
N PRO A 203 -14.69 -8.63 62.20
CA PRO A 203 -13.36 -8.61 61.63
C PRO A 203 -13.20 -9.56 60.44
N SER A 204 -12.51 -9.04 59.43
CA SER A 204 -11.68 -9.76 58.44
C SER A 204 -12.33 -10.90 57.65
N ASP A 205 -12.87 -10.56 56.49
CA ASP A 205 -12.70 -11.37 55.28
C ASP A 205 -12.10 -10.48 54.17
N PRO A 206 -11.05 -10.93 53.45
CA PRO A 206 -10.48 -10.15 52.37
C PRO A 206 -11.47 -10.09 51.21
N LYS A 207 -11.81 -8.87 50.80
CA LYS A 207 -12.58 -8.61 49.57
C LYS A 207 -11.93 -9.34 48.39
N PRO A 208 -12.70 -10.04 47.52
CA PRO A 208 -12.15 -10.51 46.26
C PRO A 208 -11.84 -9.25 45.43
N GLU A 209 -10.55 -9.00 45.22
CA GLU A 209 -10.09 -8.00 44.28
C GLU A 209 -10.59 -8.38 42.88
N GLU A 210 -11.52 -7.60 42.33
CA GLU A 210 -11.77 -7.55 40.90
C GLU A 210 -10.45 -7.23 40.18
N ARG A 211 -9.83 -8.26 39.59
CA ARG A 211 -8.61 -8.11 38.80
C ARG A 211 -8.92 -8.35 37.32
N ASP A 212 -9.20 -7.25 36.63
CA ASP A 212 -9.18 -7.19 35.18
C ASP A 212 -7.76 -7.48 34.64
N SER A 213 -7.49 -8.71 34.20
CA SER A 213 -6.15 -9.13 33.72
C SER A 213 -6.15 -10.09 32.50
N PRO A 214 -5.07 -10.10 31.68
CA PRO A 214 -5.00 -10.75 30.36
C PRO A 214 -4.96 -12.30 30.40
N TRP A 215 -5.42 -12.99 29.34
CA TRP A 215 -5.69 -14.45 29.30
C TRP A 215 -4.93 -15.22 28.20
N VAL A 216 -4.71 -16.53 28.40
CA VAL A 216 -4.15 -17.46 27.40
C VAL A 216 -5.04 -18.68 27.19
N ASP A 217 -5.19 -19.11 25.93
CA ASP A 217 -5.99 -20.26 25.50
C ASP A 217 -5.11 -21.53 25.49
N HIS A 218 -5.49 -22.54 26.28
CA HIS A 218 -4.74 -23.80 26.42
C HIS A 218 -5.47 -25.05 25.93
N ASN A 219 -6.72 -24.98 25.45
CA ASN A 219 -7.48 -26.19 25.11
C ASN A 219 -8.08 -26.16 23.69
N ASP A 220 -7.84 -27.25 22.98
CA ASP A 220 -7.97 -27.35 21.53
C ASP A 220 -9.40 -27.40 20.97
N ASN A 221 -10.44 -27.21 21.78
CA ASN A 221 -11.84 -27.09 21.38
C ASN A 221 -12.43 -25.82 21.99
N GLY A 222 -13.24 -25.08 21.24
CA GLY A 222 -13.77 -23.78 21.66
C GLY A 222 -14.42 -23.77 23.05
N ILE A 223 -14.32 -22.61 23.72
CA ILE A 223 -15.09 -22.14 24.88
C ILE A 223 -15.37 -23.21 25.97
N TYR A 224 -14.60 -23.17 27.05
CA TYR A 224 -14.98 -23.59 28.43
C TYR A 224 -14.01 -22.90 29.39
N ASP A 225 -14.42 -22.01 30.31
CA ASP A 225 -15.12 -22.20 31.60
C ASP A 225 -14.39 -23.19 32.54
N GLY A 226 -13.85 -22.63 33.64
CA GLY A 226 -13.46 -23.37 34.83
C GLY A 226 -11.96 -23.65 35.05
N GLY A 227 -11.20 -22.65 35.52
CA GLY A 227 -9.93 -22.87 36.23
C GLY A 227 -8.84 -21.83 35.96
N ASP A 228 -8.73 -20.83 36.84
CA ASP A 228 -7.85 -19.66 36.71
C ASP A 228 -6.35 -19.99 36.82
N GLU A 229 -5.63 -19.92 35.71
CA GLU A 229 -4.25 -19.40 35.72
C GLU A 229 -4.09 -18.27 34.69
N ILE A 230 -4.00 -17.06 35.24
CA ILE A 230 -3.92 -15.76 34.56
C ILE A 230 -2.45 -15.36 34.46
N LEU A 231 -1.95 -14.98 33.28
CA LEU A 231 -0.63 -14.35 33.17
C LEU A 231 -0.68 -12.99 33.86
N LYS A 232 -0.04 -12.90 35.03
CA LYS A 232 0.16 -11.64 35.71
C LYS A 232 1.15 -10.82 34.89
N LYS A 233 1.12 -9.50 35.02
CA LYS A 233 2.08 -8.57 34.39
C LYS A 233 3.54 -9.04 34.50
N ASN A 234 3.89 -9.72 35.60
CA ASN A 234 5.23 -10.25 35.86
C ASN A 234 5.56 -11.54 35.10
N ASP A 235 4.57 -12.25 34.56
CA ASP A 235 4.74 -13.53 33.85
C ASP A 235 5.01 -13.32 32.35
N LEU A 236 4.86 -12.08 31.86
CA LEU A 236 5.14 -11.69 30.47
C LEU A 236 6.59 -11.26 30.26
N ASP A 237 7.36 -11.06 31.33
CA ASP A 237 8.75 -10.61 31.27
C ASP A 237 9.67 -11.83 31.07
N GLY A 238 9.86 -12.25 29.81
CA GLY A 238 10.79 -13.32 29.46
C GLY A 238 10.22 -14.31 28.46
N TYR A 239 10.22 -15.60 28.83
CA TYR A 239 9.81 -16.70 27.95
C TYR A 239 8.42 -17.22 28.29
N TYR A 240 7.55 -17.31 27.30
CA TYR A 240 6.22 -17.90 27.42
C TYR A 240 5.93 -18.85 26.24
N LYS A 241 5.28 -19.98 26.52
CA LYS A 241 4.99 -21.02 25.53
C LYS A 241 3.59 -21.61 25.76
N THR A 242 2.79 -21.72 24.70
CA THR A 242 1.47 -22.38 24.69
C THR A 242 1.25 -23.23 23.44
N THR A 243 0.44 -24.28 23.54
CA THR A 243 -0.09 -25.06 22.39
C THR A 243 -1.34 -24.43 21.76
N GLY A 244 -1.97 -23.48 22.44
CA GLY A 244 -3.15 -22.79 21.93
C GLY A 244 -2.80 -21.46 21.27
N ARG A 245 -3.71 -20.49 21.41
CA ARG A 245 -3.52 -19.12 20.95
C ARG A 245 -3.03 -18.25 22.10
N LEU A 246 -2.07 -17.38 21.82
CA LEU A 246 -1.65 -16.33 22.75
C LEU A 246 -2.35 -15.01 22.38
N ILE A 247 -3.05 -14.40 23.33
CA ILE A 247 -3.71 -13.11 23.17
C ILE A 247 -3.12 -12.12 24.17
N ILE A 248 -2.54 -11.03 23.68
CA ILE A 248 -2.09 -9.90 24.50
C ILE A 248 -3.11 -8.78 24.33
N PRO A 249 -4.04 -8.59 25.28
CA PRO A 249 -5.10 -7.60 25.16
C PRO A 249 -4.60 -6.18 25.39
N SER A 250 -5.35 -5.19 24.89
CA SER A 250 -4.97 -3.77 24.97
C SER A 250 -4.84 -3.25 26.40
N LYS A 251 -5.49 -3.89 27.37
CA LYS A 251 -5.37 -3.55 28.81
C LYS A 251 -3.97 -3.78 29.37
N THR A 252 -3.15 -4.63 28.75
CA THR A 252 -1.77 -4.87 29.17
C THR A 252 -0.94 -3.58 29.09
N LYS A 253 -1.23 -2.70 28.13
CA LYS A 253 -0.56 -1.42 27.83
C LYS A 253 0.93 -1.50 27.56
N LYS A 254 1.73 -2.01 28.52
CA LYS A 254 3.20 -2.07 28.43
C LYS A 254 3.76 -3.35 29.05
N ILE A 255 4.66 -4.02 28.33
CA ILE A 255 5.49 -5.16 28.76
C ILE A 255 6.96 -4.74 28.69
N ASN A 256 7.77 -5.07 29.71
CA ASN A 256 9.19 -4.72 29.74
C ASN A 256 10.05 -5.96 30.00
N GLY A 257 10.88 -6.33 29.04
CA GLY A 257 11.71 -7.54 29.12
C GLY A 257 12.71 -7.60 30.27
N GLY A 258 12.93 -6.51 31.02
CA GLY A 258 13.72 -6.53 32.26
C GLY A 258 15.19 -6.94 32.05
N GLY A 259 15.74 -6.72 30.83
CA GLY A 259 17.09 -7.13 30.48
C GLY A 259 17.24 -8.62 30.13
N ARG A 260 16.14 -9.34 29.89
CA ARG A 260 16.12 -10.71 29.36
C ARG A 260 15.45 -10.74 27.99
N GLU A 261 15.74 -11.74 27.18
CA GLU A 261 15.03 -12.00 25.94
C GLU A 261 13.53 -12.17 26.19
N VAL A 262 12.70 -11.47 25.42
CA VAL A 262 11.23 -11.59 25.46
C VAL A 262 10.84 -12.53 24.33
N LYS A 263 10.40 -13.73 24.65
CA LYS A 263 10.08 -14.76 23.67
C LYS A 263 8.71 -15.38 23.94
N TYR A 264 7.82 -15.28 22.96
CA TYR A 264 6.48 -15.82 22.99
C TYR A 264 6.32 -16.89 21.91
N GLU A 265 5.96 -18.11 22.31
CA GLU A 265 5.68 -19.23 21.41
C GLU A 265 4.23 -19.69 21.55
N ALA A 266 3.48 -19.78 20.45
CA ALA A 266 2.09 -20.28 20.45
C ALA A 266 1.77 -21.13 19.22
N ASP A 267 1.29 -22.37 19.37
CA ASP A 267 1.09 -23.23 18.19
C ASP A 267 -0.05 -22.75 17.27
N LYS A 268 -1.15 -22.21 17.82
CA LYS A 268 -2.35 -21.78 17.05
C LYS A 268 -2.40 -20.30 16.70
N GLY A 269 -1.39 -19.52 17.11
CA GLY A 269 -1.22 -18.12 16.70
C GLY A 269 -1.03 -17.16 17.85
N ILE A 270 -0.57 -15.95 17.52
CA ILE A 270 -0.30 -14.87 18.45
C ILE A 270 -1.08 -13.64 17.98
N TYR A 271 -1.82 -13.02 18.88
CA TYR A 271 -2.58 -11.81 18.64
C TYR A 271 -2.21 -10.74 19.66
N ILE A 272 -1.72 -9.60 19.19
CA ILE A 272 -1.42 -8.44 20.02
C ILE A 272 -2.42 -7.35 19.67
N SER A 273 -3.26 -7.01 20.64
CA SER A 273 -4.30 -6.00 20.48
C SER A 273 -3.71 -4.60 20.36
N LYS A 274 -4.52 -3.65 19.91
CA LYS A 274 -4.14 -2.25 19.77
C LYS A 274 -3.46 -1.65 21.01
N ASP A 275 -2.58 -0.68 20.75
CA ASP A 275 -1.93 0.17 21.76
C ASP A 275 -1.11 -0.59 22.82
N VAL A 276 -0.63 -1.79 22.52
CA VAL A 276 0.29 -2.56 23.37
C VAL A 276 1.73 -2.21 23.01
N GLU A 277 2.50 -1.80 24.02
CA GLU A 277 3.93 -1.54 23.93
C GLU A 277 4.74 -2.70 24.54
N ILE A 278 5.71 -3.22 23.81
CA ILE A 278 6.63 -4.26 24.27
C ILE A 278 8.04 -3.72 24.08
N GLU A 279 8.73 -3.48 25.19
CA GLU A 279 10.08 -2.94 25.18
C GLU A 279 11.07 -3.96 25.74
N ASN A 280 12.21 -4.06 25.09
CA ASN A 280 13.33 -4.85 25.58
C ASN A 280 14.66 -4.12 25.43
N HIS A 281 15.14 -3.58 26.55
CA HIS A 281 16.39 -2.84 26.64
C HIS A 281 17.54 -3.77 27.09
N SER A 282 18.78 -3.39 26.82
CA SER A 282 20.02 -4.10 27.24
C SER A 282 20.48 -5.27 26.35
N TYR A 283 20.49 -5.09 25.03
CA TYR A 283 20.97 -6.06 24.03
C TYR A 283 20.18 -7.37 23.98
N GLN A 284 18.87 -7.28 24.18
CA GLN A 284 17.98 -8.44 24.19
C GLN A 284 16.99 -8.37 23.05
N SER A 285 16.58 -9.54 22.56
CA SER A 285 15.66 -9.68 21.42
C SER A 285 14.20 -9.77 21.87
N ILE A 286 13.30 -9.47 20.94
CA ILE A 286 11.87 -9.77 21.06
C ILE A 286 11.53 -10.81 20.00
N ILE A 287 10.96 -11.95 20.40
CA ILE A 287 10.71 -13.09 19.52
C ILE A 287 9.25 -13.52 19.66
N PHE A 288 8.55 -13.64 18.53
CA PHE A 288 7.22 -14.19 18.43
C PHE A 288 7.25 -15.35 17.44
N GLU A 289 6.92 -16.56 17.88
CA GLU A 289 6.89 -17.75 17.02
C GLU A 289 5.56 -18.48 17.12
N THR A 290 5.06 -18.93 15.97
CA THR A 290 3.94 -19.87 15.89
C THR A 290 4.36 -21.10 15.12
N LYS A 291 3.67 -22.23 15.33
CA LYS A 291 3.85 -23.42 14.47
C LYS A 291 2.85 -23.50 13.33
N ASN A 292 1.58 -23.21 13.62
CA ASN A 292 0.46 -23.42 12.70
C ASN A 292 -0.48 -22.19 12.60
N GLY A 293 -0.19 -21.11 13.31
CA GLY A 293 -1.08 -19.96 13.45
C GLY A 293 -0.56 -18.67 12.85
N ASN A 294 -1.40 -17.64 12.85
CA ASN A 294 -1.00 -16.31 12.39
C ASN A 294 -0.32 -15.53 13.53
N ILE A 295 0.51 -14.55 13.17
CA ILE A 295 0.91 -13.45 14.08
C ILE A 295 0.19 -12.20 13.61
N ILE A 296 -0.59 -11.58 14.49
CA ILE A 296 -1.36 -10.38 14.18
C ILE A 296 -0.98 -9.29 15.18
N LEU A 297 -0.46 -8.18 14.65
CA LEU A 297 -0.18 -6.94 15.37
C LEU A 297 -1.20 -5.89 14.91
N GLU A 298 -2.10 -5.50 15.82
CA GLU A 298 -3.08 -4.45 15.54
C GLU A 298 -2.44 -3.05 15.52
N ALA A 299 -3.26 -2.05 15.15
CA ALA A 299 -2.84 -0.66 15.09
C ALA A 299 -2.36 -0.14 16.45
N GLY A 300 -1.26 0.60 16.45
CA GLY A 300 -0.67 1.15 17.67
C GLY A 300 0.19 0.18 18.46
N VAL A 301 0.29 -1.10 18.07
CA VAL A 301 1.27 -2.02 18.67
C VAL A 301 2.68 -1.48 18.42
N SER A 302 3.48 -1.41 19.48
CA SER A 302 4.87 -0.92 19.44
C SER A 302 5.81 -1.99 19.98
N LEU A 303 6.71 -2.50 19.15
CA LEU A 303 7.76 -3.43 19.55
C LEU A 303 9.10 -2.68 19.49
N THR A 304 9.77 -2.50 20.63
CA THR A 304 11.08 -1.83 20.70
C THR A 304 12.11 -2.76 21.31
N SER A 305 13.13 -3.10 20.54
CA SER A 305 14.22 -3.99 20.94
C SER A 305 15.57 -3.27 20.85
N SER A 306 16.47 -3.63 21.76
CA SER A 306 17.88 -3.22 21.74
C SER A 306 18.77 -4.20 20.99
N LYS A 307 18.18 -5.29 20.48
CA LYS A 307 18.79 -6.25 19.57
C LYS A 307 17.71 -6.66 18.56
N ASP A 308 17.47 -7.95 18.35
CA ASP A 308 16.66 -8.40 17.23
C ASP A 308 15.15 -8.32 17.53
N ILE A 309 14.34 -8.21 16.49
CA ILE A 309 12.91 -8.52 16.53
C ILE A 309 12.64 -9.63 15.53
N LEU A 310 12.10 -10.76 15.98
CA LEU A 310 11.78 -11.91 15.14
C LEU A 310 10.29 -12.22 15.21
N LEU A 311 9.61 -12.20 14.06
CA LEU A 311 8.25 -12.71 13.88
C LEU A 311 8.30 -13.93 12.96
N ASN A 312 7.91 -15.11 13.44
CA ASN A 312 8.01 -16.36 12.70
C ASN A 312 6.69 -17.14 12.73
N ALA A 313 6.05 -17.30 11.58
CA ALA A 313 4.80 -18.03 11.38
C ALA A 313 4.89 -18.95 10.14
N PRO A 314 5.68 -20.03 10.17
CA PRO A 314 6.08 -20.84 9.02
C PRO A 314 4.93 -21.55 8.29
N LYS A 315 3.72 -21.59 8.86
CA LYS A 315 2.49 -22.09 8.20
C LYS A 315 1.33 -21.09 8.24
N GLY A 316 1.56 -19.91 8.80
CA GLY A 316 0.54 -18.88 8.97
C GLY A 316 0.88 -17.61 8.23
N ASN A 317 0.07 -16.60 8.49
CA ASN A 317 0.25 -15.24 8.01
C ASN A 317 0.89 -14.38 9.10
N ILE A 318 1.59 -13.33 8.68
CA ILE A 318 1.98 -12.24 9.57
C ILE A 318 1.29 -10.97 9.10
N GLN A 319 0.53 -10.34 9.99
CA GLN A 319 -0.16 -9.08 9.73
C GLN A 319 0.29 -8.03 10.74
N ALA A 320 0.75 -6.90 10.23
CA ALA A 320 1.11 -5.72 11.00
C ALA A 320 0.37 -4.51 10.42
N ASN A 321 -0.75 -4.14 11.03
CA ASN A 321 -1.62 -3.07 10.54
C ASN A 321 -1.40 -1.83 11.39
N GLY A 322 -0.57 -0.89 10.95
CA GLY A 322 -0.25 0.32 11.72
C GLY A 322 0.56 0.03 12.99
N ALA A 323 1.29 -1.08 13.01
CA ALA A 323 2.22 -1.43 14.08
C ALA A 323 3.60 -0.78 13.83
N SER A 324 4.31 -0.48 14.90
CA SER A 324 5.68 0.05 14.89
C SER A 324 6.65 -0.98 15.44
N MET A 325 7.73 -1.25 14.72
CA MET A 325 8.79 -2.15 15.14
C MET A 325 10.12 -1.41 15.03
N LYS A 326 10.86 -1.35 16.14
CA LYS A 326 12.13 -0.64 16.21
C LYS A 326 13.20 -1.51 16.86
N SER A 327 14.25 -1.79 16.11
CA SER A 327 15.47 -2.41 16.60
C SER A 327 16.59 -1.37 16.70
N SER A 328 17.43 -1.48 17.72
CA SER A 328 18.62 -0.65 17.93
C SER A 328 19.87 -1.50 18.19
N SER A 329 21.04 -0.87 18.28
CA SER A 329 22.33 -1.51 18.62
C SER A 329 22.76 -2.66 17.69
N ASN A 330 22.61 -2.48 16.38
CA ASN A 330 22.89 -3.47 15.33
C ASN A 330 21.98 -4.70 15.36
N GLY A 331 20.81 -4.62 15.99
CA GLY A 331 19.82 -5.69 15.91
C GLY A 331 19.12 -5.71 14.56
N ASP A 332 18.74 -6.89 14.10
CA ASP A 332 17.97 -7.08 12.87
C ASP A 332 16.46 -7.11 13.15
N ILE A 333 15.65 -6.89 12.12
CA ILE A 333 14.21 -7.21 12.17
C ILE A 333 13.92 -8.27 11.13
N SER A 334 13.48 -9.45 11.58
CA SER A 334 13.17 -10.60 10.74
C SER A 334 11.70 -10.97 10.82
N ILE A 335 11.04 -11.05 9.66
CA ILE A 335 9.63 -11.44 9.51
C ILE A 335 9.59 -12.62 8.54
N SER A 336 9.08 -13.77 8.99
CA SER A 336 9.02 -15.01 8.21
C SER A 336 7.62 -15.62 8.27
N ALA A 337 6.93 -15.72 7.14
CA ALA A 337 5.59 -16.31 7.07
C ALA A 337 5.49 -17.45 6.04
N GLY A 338 4.70 -18.48 6.37
CA GLY A 338 4.41 -19.62 5.49
C GLY A 338 3.38 -19.32 4.41
N VAL A 339 2.49 -18.36 4.68
CA VAL A 339 1.41 -17.95 3.77
C VAL A 339 1.70 -16.53 3.32
N ASP A 340 1.09 -15.50 3.92
CA ASP A 340 1.30 -14.12 3.48
C ASP A 340 1.92 -13.22 4.56
N VAL A 341 2.60 -12.16 4.12
CA VAL A 341 3.04 -11.05 4.97
C VAL A 341 2.29 -9.79 4.54
N SER A 342 1.58 -9.14 5.47
CA SER A 342 0.87 -7.88 5.23
C SER A 342 1.31 -6.81 6.23
N LEU A 343 1.90 -5.72 5.73
CA LEU A 343 2.52 -4.63 6.50
C LEU A 343 1.77 -3.30 6.25
N ASN A 344 0.45 -3.30 6.32
CA ASN A 344 -0.34 -2.11 5.97
C ASN A 344 -0.05 -0.98 6.95
N THR A 345 0.47 0.16 6.45
CA THR A 345 0.84 1.34 7.26
C THR A 345 1.85 1.04 8.39
N ALA A 346 2.53 -0.11 8.36
CA ALA A 346 3.49 -0.47 9.39
C ALA A 346 4.75 0.40 9.30
N ILE A 347 5.36 0.69 10.44
CA ILE A 347 6.64 1.40 10.53
C ILE A 347 7.68 0.42 11.07
N ILE A 348 8.67 0.09 10.27
CA ILE A 348 9.73 -0.85 10.62
C ILE A 348 11.07 -0.13 10.52
N GLN A 349 11.74 0.06 11.64
CA GLN A 349 13.06 0.68 11.70
C GLN A 349 14.08 -0.27 12.33
N SER A 350 15.09 -0.66 11.57
CA SER A 350 16.20 -1.48 12.05
C SER A 350 17.49 -0.69 12.05
N SER A 351 18.33 -0.91 13.06
CA SER A 351 19.70 -0.39 13.06
C SER A 351 20.67 -1.23 12.24
N SER A 352 20.25 -2.43 11.80
CA SER A 352 20.96 -3.35 10.93
C SER A 352 19.98 -3.80 9.83
N ASP A 353 19.86 -5.09 9.53
CA ASP A 353 19.07 -5.57 8.41
C ASP A 353 17.57 -5.60 8.74
N ILE A 354 16.76 -5.47 7.68
CA ILE A 354 15.35 -5.87 7.68
C ILE A 354 15.22 -7.04 6.70
N LEU A 355 14.85 -8.20 7.22
CA LEU A 355 14.62 -9.41 6.44
C LEU A 355 13.13 -9.78 6.47
N ILE A 356 12.46 -9.71 5.33
CA ILE A 356 11.08 -10.15 5.17
C ILE A 356 11.06 -11.31 4.19
N THR A 357 10.69 -12.49 4.68
CA THR A 357 10.59 -13.71 3.88
C THR A 357 9.18 -14.28 3.97
N GLY A 358 8.62 -14.68 2.83
CA GLY A 358 7.26 -15.19 2.74
C GLY A 358 7.18 -16.33 1.73
N ALA A 359 6.49 -17.42 2.09
CA ALA A 359 6.20 -18.49 1.14
C ALA A 359 4.99 -18.21 0.23
N GLY A 360 4.25 -17.12 0.45
CA GLY A 360 3.20 -16.61 -0.42
C GLY A 360 3.43 -15.13 -0.77
N SER A 361 2.38 -14.33 -0.71
CA SER A 361 2.40 -12.92 -1.13
C SER A 361 2.92 -12.00 -0.03
N ILE A 362 3.54 -10.90 -0.44
CA ILE A 362 4.05 -9.86 0.45
C ILE A 362 3.41 -8.54 0.05
N SER A 363 2.68 -7.92 0.98
CA SER A 363 2.04 -6.61 0.77
C SER A 363 2.56 -5.60 1.77
N GLY A 364 3.11 -4.48 1.29
CA GLY A 364 3.64 -3.38 2.07
C GLY A 364 2.94 -2.05 1.77
N LYS A 365 1.60 -2.05 1.74
CA LYS A 365 0.82 -0.85 1.39
C LYS A 365 1.03 0.27 2.39
N SER A 366 1.52 1.41 1.92
CA SER A 366 1.87 2.59 2.72
C SER A 366 2.84 2.28 3.88
N ALA A 367 3.59 1.18 3.79
CA ALA A 367 4.55 0.79 4.80
C ALA A 367 5.79 1.68 4.76
N THR A 368 6.38 1.98 5.92
CA THR A 368 7.69 2.64 6.03
C THR A 368 8.71 1.63 6.53
N LEU A 369 9.67 1.26 5.69
CA LEU A 369 10.77 0.36 6.03
C LEU A 369 12.07 1.15 6.00
N LYS A 370 12.78 1.17 7.13
CA LYS A 370 14.02 1.93 7.26
C LYS A 370 15.13 1.10 7.90
N SER A 371 16.25 0.96 7.21
CA SER A 371 17.46 0.34 7.75
C SER A 371 18.60 1.37 7.85
N ASP A 372 19.14 1.52 9.05
CA ASP A 372 20.27 2.41 9.38
C ASP A 372 21.61 1.62 9.41
N SER A 373 22.73 2.29 9.74
CA SER A 373 24.08 1.72 10.02
C SER A 373 24.61 0.60 9.10
N TYR A 374 24.55 0.78 7.78
CA TYR A 374 24.97 -0.18 6.75
C TYR A 374 24.10 -1.43 6.61
N GLY A 375 22.95 -1.49 7.29
CA GLY A 375 21.97 -2.53 7.09
C GLY A 375 21.30 -2.45 5.73
N GLY A 376 20.93 -3.61 5.21
CA GLY A 376 20.15 -3.82 4.00
C GLY A 376 18.67 -4.09 4.30
N ILE A 377 17.85 -3.99 3.26
CA ILE A 377 16.45 -4.43 3.30
C ILE A 377 16.29 -5.52 2.25
N ILE A 378 15.98 -6.74 2.70
CA ILE A 378 15.81 -7.92 1.85
C ILE A 378 14.38 -8.41 2.00
N ILE A 379 13.63 -8.40 0.90
CA ILE A 379 12.25 -8.87 0.82
C ILE A 379 12.19 -9.99 -0.22
N SER A 380 11.71 -11.16 0.18
CA SER A 380 11.65 -12.34 -0.70
C SER A 380 10.35 -13.12 -0.51
N GLY A 381 9.52 -13.16 -1.56
CA GLY A 381 8.22 -13.84 -1.57
C GLY A 381 8.12 -14.88 -2.69
N LYS A 382 7.37 -15.97 -2.50
CA LYS A 382 7.03 -16.87 -3.63
C LYS A 382 5.74 -16.46 -4.36
N GLY A 383 4.94 -15.59 -3.77
CA GLY A 383 3.72 -15.04 -4.37
C GLY A 383 3.94 -13.65 -4.96
N THR A 384 2.87 -12.85 -4.96
CA THR A 384 2.89 -11.47 -5.48
C THR A 384 3.51 -10.51 -4.47
N GLY A 385 4.27 -9.53 -4.94
CA GLY A 385 4.72 -8.37 -4.17
C GLY A 385 3.89 -7.13 -4.50
N ASP A 386 3.30 -6.48 -3.50
CA ASP A 386 2.52 -5.24 -3.67
C ASP A 386 2.99 -4.18 -2.68
N PHE A 387 3.72 -3.17 -3.18
CA PHE A 387 4.34 -2.09 -2.40
C PHE A 387 3.79 -0.71 -2.77
N ARG A 388 2.47 -0.62 -2.90
CA ARG A 388 1.77 0.64 -3.14
C ARG A 388 2.03 1.67 -2.04
N GLN A 389 2.47 2.87 -2.42
CA GLN A 389 2.77 3.99 -1.51
C GLN A 389 3.83 3.68 -0.43
N ALA A 390 4.61 2.61 -0.60
CA ALA A 390 5.62 2.21 0.36
C ALA A 390 6.81 3.19 0.35
N GLN A 391 7.40 3.45 1.51
CA GLN A 391 8.66 4.18 1.68
C GLN A 391 9.72 3.23 2.20
N ILE A 392 10.65 2.81 1.34
CA ILE A 392 11.70 1.84 1.67
C ILE A 392 13.04 2.55 1.54
N THR A 393 13.71 2.78 2.67
CA THR A 393 15.02 3.46 2.72
C THR A 393 16.05 2.59 3.41
N SER A 394 17.16 2.34 2.74
CA SER A 394 18.26 1.52 3.26
C SER A 394 19.56 2.30 3.24
N SER A 395 20.38 2.12 4.27
CA SER A 395 21.73 2.69 4.32
C SER A 395 22.75 1.89 3.49
N ASN A 396 22.39 0.66 3.10
CA ASN A 396 23.14 -0.20 2.20
C ASN A 396 22.20 -0.64 1.05
N ASN A 397 21.91 -1.92 0.87
CA ASN A 397 21.16 -2.40 -0.29
C ASN A 397 19.64 -2.53 -0.05
N ILE A 398 18.86 -2.48 -1.12
CA ILE A 398 17.46 -2.91 -1.15
C ILE A 398 17.34 -4.04 -2.16
N LYS A 399 16.83 -5.20 -1.74
CA LYS A 399 16.55 -6.33 -2.62
C LYS A 399 15.13 -6.78 -2.44
N ILE A 400 14.32 -6.73 -3.50
CA ILE A 400 12.95 -7.24 -3.50
C ILE A 400 12.85 -8.29 -4.61
N SER A 401 12.54 -9.53 -4.23
CA SER A 401 12.41 -10.65 -5.14
C SER A 401 11.09 -11.38 -4.95
N THR A 402 10.36 -11.61 -6.03
CA THR A 402 9.10 -12.36 -6.00
C THR A 402 9.08 -13.47 -7.05
N GLN A 403 8.41 -14.58 -6.75
CA GLN A 403 8.06 -15.59 -7.75
C GLN A 403 6.65 -15.39 -8.32
N GLY A 404 5.98 -14.28 -7.98
CA GLY A 404 4.77 -13.76 -8.63
C GLY A 404 4.99 -12.35 -9.18
N ASN A 405 3.90 -11.65 -9.53
CA ASN A 405 3.97 -10.27 -10.00
C ASN A 405 4.59 -9.34 -8.94
N LEU A 406 5.25 -8.28 -9.38
CA LEU A 406 5.74 -7.22 -8.49
C LEU A 406 5.15 -5.87 -8.92
N ASP A 407 4.34 -5.28 -8.05
CA ASP A 407 3.77 -3.94 -8.21
C ASP A 407 4.41 -3.00 -7.19
N VAL A 408 5.07 -1.95 -7.67
CA VAL A 408 5.54 -0.83 -6.88
C VAL A 408 4.98 0.44 -7.50
N SER A 409 3.93 0.98 -6.88
CA SER A 409 3.25 2.17 -7.41
C SER A 409 3.11 3.25 -6.36
N ASN A 410 3.38 4.51 -6.75
CA ASN A 410 3.45 5.68 -5.86
C ASN A 410 4.46 5.50 -4.70
N GLY A 411 5.45 4.63 -4.86
CA GLY A 411 6.43 4.27 -3.83
C GLY A 411 7.73 5.05 -3.92
N ILE A 412 8.50 5.03 -2.84
CA ILE A 412 9.85 5.61 -2.77
C ILE A 412 10.81 4.52 -2.29
N LEU A 413 11.80 4.17 -3.11
CA LEU A 413 12.88 3.25 -2.79
C LEU A 413 14.21 4.01 -2.84
N LYS A 414 14.93 4.08 -1.72
CA LYS A 414 16.19 4.82 -1.61
C LYS A 414 17.30 4.01 -0.95
N SER A 415 18.46 3.90 -1.60
CA SER A 415 19.65 3.28 -1.02
C SER A 415 20.84 4.24 -0.95
N ALA A 416 21.53 4.25 0.19
CA ALA A 416 22.74 5.03 0.42
C ALA A 416 24.02 4.18 0.33
N SER A 417 25.17 4.82 0.54
CA SER A 417 26.49 4.16 0.69
C SER A 417 26.91 3.24 -0.47
N ASN A 418 26.57 3.59 -1.70
CA ASN A 418 26.77 2.76 -2.91
C ASN A 418 26.01 1.42 -2.90
N GLY A 419 25.04 1.25 -1.99
CA GLY A 419 24.24 0.05 -1.91
C GLY A 419 23.28 -0.04 -3.11
N PRO A 420 23.20 -1.19 -3.80
CA PRO A 420 22.33 -1.34 -4.96
C PRO A 420 20.85 -1.45 -4.58
N ILE A 421 19.97 -1.09 -5.52
CA ILE A 421 18.56 -1.45 -5.49
C ILE A 421 18.33 -2.51 -6.56
N ILE A 422 17.86 -3.69 -6.15
CA ILE A 422 17.61 -4.83 -7.03
C ILE A 422 16.15 -5.25 -6.87
N LEU A 423 15.36 -5.12 -7.94
CA LEU A 423 14.00 -5.64 -8.02
C LEU A 423 13.96 -6.80 -9.01
N ALA A 424 13.40 -7.93 -8.60
CA ALA A 424 13.35 -9.12 -9.43
C ALA A 424 12.00 -9.83 -9.36
N THR A 425 11.46 -10.21 -10.51
CA THR A 425 10.47 -11.29 -10.62
C THR A 425 11.11 -12.46 -11.37
N THR A 426 10.72 -13.68 -11.01
CA THR A 426 11.14 -14.90 -11.73
C THR A 426 9.98 -15.50 -12.51
N GLY A 427 10.19 -16.50 -13.35
CA GLY A 427 9.09 -17.16 -14.08
C GLY A 427 8.47 -16.29 -15.17
N THR A 428 7.14 -16.32 -15.32
CA THR A 428 6.39 -15.60 -16.37
C THR A 428 5.62 -14.40 -15.80
N PHE A 429 6.15 -13.77 -14.75
CA PHE A 429 5.46 -12.72 -14.01
C PHE A 429 5.92 -11.32 -14.40
N ASP A 430 4.96 -10.40 -14.38
CA ASP A 430 5.16 -9.01 -14.79
C ASP A 430 5.68 -8.16 -13.62
N MET A 431 6.42 -7.10 -13.95
CA MET A 431 6.85 -6.05 -13.02
C MET A 431 6.22 -4.72 -13.44
N THR A 432 5.56 -4.05 -12.51
CA THR A 432 4.91 -2.75 -12.74
C THR A 432 5.47 -1.70 -11.78
N LEU A 433 5.95 -0.59 -12.35
CA LEU A 433 6.44 0.59 -11.66
C LEU A 433 5.64 1.81 -12.14
N GLU A 434 4.72 2.32 -11.32
CA GLU A 434 3.88 3.46 -11.68
C GLU A 434 4.06 4.60 -10.70
N SER A 435 4.46 5.78 -11.17
CA SER A 435 4.68 6.95 -10.32
C SER A 435 5.66 6.69 -9.16
N THR A 436 6.67 5.86 -9.40
CA THR A 436 7.62 5.40 -8.38
C THR A 436 8.96 6.12 -8.48
N VAL A 437 9.55 6.43 -7.33
CA VAL A 437 10.89 7.00 -7.22
C VAL A 437 11.85 5.94 -6.73
N ILE A 438 12.78 5.53 -7.58
CA ILE A 438 13.89 4.64 -7.25
C ILE A 438 15.18 5.46 -7.32
N GLN A 439 15.88 5.63 -6.20
CA GLN A 439 17.14 6.36 -6.15
C GLN A 439 18.20 5.55 -5.43
N SER A 440 19.20 5.10 -6.17
CA SER A 440 20.33 4.36 -5.64
C SER A 440 21.59 5.20 -5.74
N SER A 441 22.36 5.23 -4.65
CA SER A 441 23.76 5.66 -4.71
C SER A 441 24.67 4.58 -5.30
N GLY A 442 24.19 3.35 -5.48
CA GLY A 442 24.88 2.27 -6.18
C GLY A 442 24.25 1.98 -7.54
N ARG A 443 24.21 0.71 -7.91
CA ARG A 443 23.50 0.20 -9.11
C ARG A 443 21.99 0.18 -8.89
N VAL A 444 21.21 0.40 -9.96
CA VAL A 444 19.78 0.01 -10.02
C VAL A 444 19.62 -1.14 -11.01
N GLU A 445 19.03 -2.24 -10.57
CA GLU A 445 18.77 -3.40 -11.41
C GLU A 445 17.32 -3.86 -11.28
N LEU A 446 16.60 -3.88 -12.40
CA LEU A 446 15.21 -4.29 -12.51
C LEU A 446 15.14 -5.48 -13.46
N THR A 447 14.75 -6.65 -12.96
CA THR A 447 14.65 -7.88 -13.76
C THR A 447 13.24 -8.45 -13.70
N SER A 448 12.54 -8.50 -14.83
CA SER A 448 11.22 -9.11 -14.95
C SER A 448 11.28 -10.48 -15.64
N GLY A 449 10.55 -11.45 -15.10
CA GLY A 449 10.37 -12.77 -15.70
C GLY A 449 9.53 -12.75 -16.98
N LYS A 450 8.66 -11.75 -17.17
CA LYS A 450 7.88 -11.56 -18.39
C LYS A 450 8.04 -10.13 -18.90
N SER A 451 7.18 -9.19 -18.54
CA SER A 451 7.24 -7.81 -19.04
C SER A 451 7.56 -6.82 -17.92
N LEU A 452 8.18 -5.71 -18.27
CA LEU A 452 8.49 -4.61 -17.35
C LEU A 452 7.78 -3.34 -17.82
N TYR A 453 6.88 -2.81 -16.99
CA TYR A 453 6.16 -1.57 -17.23
C TYR A 453 6.65 -0.50 -16.26
N ALA A 454 7.22 0.59 -16.77
CA ALA A 454 7.66 1.75 -15.99
C ALA A 454 6.96 3.01 -16.54
N ALA A 455 5.99 3.54 -15.80
CA ALA A 455 5.23 4.72 -16.17
C ALA A 455 5.41 5.83 -15.12
N ASN A 456 5.58 7.07 -15.57
CA ASN A 456 5.69 8.26 -14.70
C ASN A 456 6.74 8.12 -13.58
N SER A 457 7.79 7.33 -13.80
CA SER A 457 8.72 6.91 -12.74
C SER A 457 10.07 7.60 -12.84
N SER A 458 10.73 7.82 -11.71
CA SER A 458 12.09 8.36 -11.64
C SER A 458 13.04 7.26 -11.16
N ILE A 459 13.93 6.80 -12.03
CA ILE A 459 14.86 5.69 -11.77
C ILE A 459 16.28 6.20 -11.88
N VAL A 460 16.89 6.52 -10.74
CA VAL A 460 18.15 7.26 -10.64
C VAL A 460 19.24 6.39 -10.04
N SER A 461 20.39 6.34 -10.71
CA SER A 461 21.65 5.78 -10.22
C SER A 461 22.69 6.89 -10.16
N THR A 462 23.11 7.31 -8.95
CA THR A 462 23.99 8.49 -8.78
C THR A 462 25.48 8.15 -8.70
N SER A 463 25.86 6.88 -8.83
CA SER A 463 27.26 6.47 -8.94
C SER A 463 27.51 5.73 -10.25
N ASN A 464 28.77 5.33 -10.46
CA ASN A 464 29.19 4.55 -11.62
C ASN A 464 28.54 3.16 -11.70
N GLY A 465 27.66 2.79 -10.75
CA GLY A 465 26.96 1.52 -10.72
C GLY A 465 25.98 1.30 -11.87
N GLY A 466 25.45 2.36 -12.49
CA GLY A 466 24.55 2.29 -13.66
C GLY A 466 23.10 1.88 -13.34
N THR A 467 22.28 1.83 -14.39
CA THR A 467 20.85 1.47 -14.35
C THR A 467 20.58 0.38 -15.40
N TYR A 468 19.98 -0.74 -14.97
CA TYR A 468 19.76 -1.92 -15.80
C TYR A 468 18.29 -2.34 -15.73
N LEU A 469 17.60 -2.31 -16.86
CA LEU A 469 16.23 -2.80 -17.02
C LEU A 469 16.30 -4.05 -17.90
N LYS A 470 15.81 -5.19 -17.39
CA LYS A 470 15.83 -6.46 -18.09
C LYS A 470 14.47 -7.14 -18.01
N ALA A 471 13.97 -7.64 -19.13
CA ALA A 471 12.73 -8.43 -19.19
C ALA A 471 12.90 -9.59 -20.19
N GLN A 472 12.20 -10.71 -19.97
CA GLN A 472 12.15 -11.79 -20.96
C GLN A 472 11.30 -11.40 -22.17
N GLY A 473 10.14 -10.82 -21.93
CA GLY A 473 9.21 -10.28 -22.91
C GLY A 473 9.45 -8.79 -23.15
N GLU A 474 8.41 -7.98 -23.03
CA GLU A 474 8.42 -6.57 -23.44
C GLU A 474 8.92 -5.62 -22.33
N ILE A 475 9.47 -4.48 -22.74
CA ILE A 475 9.74 -3.35 -21.84
C ILE A 475 8.99 -2.13 -22.34
N TYR A 476 8.18 -1.54 -21.47
CA TYR A 476 7.46 -0.30 -21.71
C TYR A 476 7.90 0.77 -20.72
N ALA A 477 8.52 1.85 -21.21
CA ALA A 477 8.93 3.00 -20.41
C ALA A 477 8.21 4.26 -20.92
N SER A 478 7.32 4.85 -20.12
CA SER A 478 6.58 6.07 -20.47
C SER A 478 6.76 7.16 -19.43
N ASP A 479 6.90 8.41 -19.88
CA ASP A 479 6.93 9.62 -19.05
C ASP A 479 7.92 9.52 -17.86
N SER A 480 9.00 8.77 -18.07
CA SER A 480 9.93 8.38 -17.01
C SER A 480 11.29 9.09 -17.12
N GLN A 481 11.92 9.34 -15.97
CA GLN A 481 13.23 9.97 -15.87
C GLN A 481 14.25 8.93 -15.41
N MET A 482 15.22 8.61 -16.26
CA MET A 482 16.24 7.59 -15.99
C MET A 482 17.67 8.12 -16.10
N PRO A 483 18.09 9.07 -15.24
CA PRO A 483 19.48 9.49 -15.16
C PRO A 483 20.36 8.43 -14.47
N ALA A 484 21.46 8.07 -15.10
CA ALA A 484 22.48 7.18 -14.58
C ALA A 484 23.87 7.85 -14.64
N SER A 485 24.63 7.77 -13.56
CA SER A 485 26.06 8.11 -13.55
C SER A 485 26.96 6.95 -14.02
N GLY A 486 26.36 5.78 -14.28
CA GLY A 486 26.97 4.66 -14.96
C GLY A 486 26.30 4.40 -16.31
N ALA A 487 26.51 3.21 -16.88
CA ALA A 487 25.78 2.78 -18.08
C ALA A 487 24.27 2.69 -17.82
N LEU A 488 23.47 3.01 -18.85
CA LEU A 488 22.03 2.76 -18.88
C LEU A 488 21.73 1.67 -19.90
N ASN A 489 21.37 0.48 -19.41
CA ASN A 489 21.11 -0.68 -20.26
C ASN A 489 19.64 -1.10 -20.13
N ILE A 490 18.95 -1.18 -21.28
CA ILE A 490 17.57 -1.66 -21.38
C ILE A 490 17.58 -2.89 -22.28
N THR A 491 17.08 -4.02 -21.79
CA THR A 491 17.18 -5.31 -22.48
C THR A 491 15.88 -6.11 -22.41
N ALA A 492 15.19 -6.22 -23.54
CA ALA A 492 14.07 -7.15 -23.74
C ALA A 492 14.58 -8.36 -24.53
N ILE A 493 14.50 -9.57 -23.97
CA ILE A 493 15.15 -10.75 -24.60
C ILE A 493 14.39 -11.23 -25.83
N THR A 494 13.06 -11.30 -25.75
CA THR A 494 12.19 -11.82 -26.82
C THR A 494 11.13 -10.81 -27.28
N GLY A 495 10.86 -9.77 -26.48
CA GLY A 495 9.82 -8.79 -26.77
C GLY A 495 10.33 -7.45 -27.27
N ASP A 496 9.37 -6.59 -27.58
CA ASP A 496 9.59 -5.22 -28.05
C ASP A 496 10.05 -4.32 -26.89
N ILE A 497 10.75 -3.24 -27.23
CA ILE A 497 11.03 -2.12 -26.32
C ILE A 497 10.28 -0.90 -26.83
N THR A 498 9.44 -0.32 -25.98
CA THR A 498 8.78 0.97 -26.24
C THR A 498 9.21 2.01 -25.22
N VAL A 499 9.72 3.14 -25.69
CA VAL A 499 10.13 4.29 -24.87
C VAL A 499 9.42 5.55 -25.36
N ARG A 500 8.52 6.09 -24.52
CA ARG A 500 7.68 7.23 -24.86
C ARG A 500 7.84 8.37 -23.86
N SER A 501 8.06 9.60 -24.34
CA SER A 501 8.11 10.81 -23.51
C SER A 501 9.08 10.71 -22.32
N ALA A 502 10.11 9.87 -22.43
CA ALA A 502 11.06 9.62 -21.35
C ALA A 502 12.32 10.49 -21.51
N ALA A 503 13.05 10.69 -20.42
CA ALA A 503 14.40 11.26 -20.48
C ALA A 503 15.40 10.23 -19.95
N MET A 504 16.33 9.83 -20.80
CA MET A 504 17.33 8.80 -20.54
C MET A 504 18.71 9.43 -20.65
N LYS A 505 19.40 9.55 -19.53
CA LYS A 505 20.67 10.28 -19.45
C LYS A 505 21.75 9.42 -18.83
N SER A 506 22.93 9.42 -19.44
CA SER A 506 24.09 8.66 -18.98
C SER A 506 25.27 9.62 -18.86
N THR A 507 25.78 9.85 -17.65
CA THR A 507 26.92 10.76 -17.40
C THR A 507 28.17 9.99 -17.02
N GLY A 508 29.36 10.49 -17.34
CA GLY A 508 30.62 9.89 -16.87
C GLY A 508 31.33 9.00 -17.89
N TYR A 509 31.22 9.31 -19.19
CA TYR A 509 31.79 8.53 -20.30
C TYR A 509 31.19 7.13 -20.42
N THR A 510 29.88 7.05 -20.27
CA THR A 510 29.09 5.83 -20.24
C THR A 510 28.04 5.82 -21.35
N ASP A 511 27.69 4.60 -21.76
CA ASP A 511 26.79 4.37 -22.88
C ASP A 511 25.32 4.36 -22.43
N ILE A 512 24.45 4.52 -23.42
CA ILE A 512 23.06 4.06 -23.35
C ILE A 512 22.92 2.92 -24.36
N TRP A 513 22.52 1.74 -23.89
CA TRP A 513 22.30 0.57 -24.75
C TRP A 513 20.86 0.08 -24.62
N VAL A 514 20.11 0.15 -25.72
CA VAL A 514 18.75 -0.39 -25.84
C VAL A 514 18.80 -1.62 -26.72
N LYS A 515 18.54 -2.80 -26.16
CA LYS A 515 18.61 -4.09 -26.85
C LYS A 515 17.28 -4.83 -26.78
N SER A 516 16.61 -5.01 -27.91
CA SER A 516 15.32 -5.72 -28.00
C SER A 516 15.49 -7.02 -28.80
N GLY A 517 14.77 -8.08 -28.40
CA GLY A 517 14.56 -9.27 -29.22
C GLY A 517 13.54 -9.05 -30.34
N GLY A 518 12.74 -8.00 -30.24
CA GLY A 518 11.73 -7.57 -31.20
C GLY A 518 12.04 -6.19 -31.77
N ASN A 519 11.00 -5.37 -31.91
CA ASN A 519 11.07 -4.00 -32.40
C ASN A 519 11.49 -3.01 -31.29
N ILE A 520 12.03 -1.88 -31.73
CA ILE A 520 12.31 -0.74 -30.84
C ILE A 520 11.42 0.42 -31.27
N HIS A 521 10.59 0.93 -30.37
CA HIS A 521 9.74 2.10 -30.59
C HIS A 521 10.18 3.24 -29.68
N VAL A 522 10.57 4.37 -30.27
CA VAL A 522 10.96 5.59 -29.55
C VAL A 522 10.09 6.76 -30.00
N GLU A 523 9.33 7.33 -29.08
CA GLU A 523 8.47 8.49 -29.35
C GLU A 523 8.74 9.59 -28.33
N SER A 524 9.09 10.80 -28.80
CA SER A 524 9.26 12.00 -27.95
C SER A 524 10.24 11.82 -26.78
N THR A 525 11.24 10.96 -26.93
CA THR A 525 12.21 10.62 -25.88
C THR A 525 13.49 11.46 -26.01
N ASP A 526 14.06 11.90 -24.88
CA ASP A 526 15.35 12.61 -24.80
C ASP A 526 16.46 11.63 -24.39
N PHE A 527 17.26 11.19 -25.36
CA PHE A 527 18.47 10.41 -25.11
C PHE A 527 19.70 11.32 -25.03
N ASP A 528 20.39 11.31 -23.89
CA ASP A 528 21.64 12.04 -23.65
C ASP A 528 22.71 11.07 -23.11
N ALA A 529 23.37 10.35 -24.01
CA ALA A 529 24.51 9.49 -23.71
C ALA A 529 25.80 10.31 -23.65
N SER A 530 26.71 10.00 -22.71
CA SER A 530 28.00 10.72 -22.65
C SER A 530 29.07 10.13 -23.57
N ARG A 531 28.91 8.88 -24.02
CA ARG A 531 29.80 8.25 -25.01
C ARG A 531 29.03 7.77 -26.23
N ASP A 532 28.44 6.58 -26.15
CA ASP A 532 27.72 5.93 -27.26
C ASP A 532 26.23 5.74 -26.94
N LEU A 533 25.38 5.89 -27.95
CA LEU A 533 23.97 5.48 -27.91
C LEU A 533 23.76 4.36 -28.93
N ILE A 534 23.42 3.16 -28.45
CA ILE A 534 23.25 1.96 -29.28
C ILE A 534 21.81 1.46 -29.19
N LEU A 535 21.16 1.31 -30.34
CA LEU A 535 19.82 0.74 -30.52
C LEU A 535 19.94 -0.59 -31.29
N GLU A 536 19.83 -1.71 -30.59
CA GLU A 536 20.03 -3.06 -31.15
C GLU A 536 18.71 -3.85 -31.17
N ALA A 537 18.13 -4.01 -32.35
CA ALA A 537 16.98 -4.89 -32.57
C ALA A 537 17.40 -6.36 -32.71
N GLY A 538 16.45 -7.28 -32.55
CA GLY A 538 16.76 -8.72 -32.43
C GLY A 538 17.26 -9.35 -33.73
N SER A 539 16.81 -8.82 -34.87
CA SER A 539 17.15 -9.28 -36.21
C SER A 539 17.05 -8.16 -37.24
N LYS A 540 17.43 -8.44 -38.49
CA LYS A 540 17.28 -7.49 -39.60
C LYS A 540 15.83 -7.29 -40.05
N ASP A 541 14.92 -8.18 -39.64
CA ASP A 541 13.50 -8.11 -40.00
C ASP A 541 12.70 -7.26 -39.00
N ASN A 542 13.30 -6.92 -37.85
CA ASN A 542 12.73 -6.00 -36.88
C ASN A 542 12.90 -4.55 -37.33
N THR A 543 12.06 -3.65 -36.82
CA THR A 543 12.12 -2.23 -37.17
C THR A 543 12.43 -1.37 -35.95
N ILE A 544 13.23 -0.32 -36.17
CA ILE A 544 13.48 0.74 -35.20
C ILE A 544 12.61 1.95 -35.61
N TYR A 545 11.53 2.18 -34.87
CA TYR A 545 10.60 3.30 -35.07
C TYR A 545 11.01 4.49 -34.23
N ILE A 546 11.23 5.65 -34.85
CA ILE A 546 11.70 6.85 -34.16
C ILE A 546 10.90 8.06 -34.60
N SER A 547 10.21 8.67 -33.65
CA SER A 547 9.42 9.88 -33.87
C SER A 547 9.69 10.92 -32.79
N ASN A 548 10.06 12.13 -33.21
CA ASN A 548 10.24 13.29 -32.31
C ASN A 548 11.27 13.08 -31.18
N ALA A 549 12.19 12.11 -31.31
CA ALA A 549 13.19 11.83 -30.29
C ALA A 549 14.39 12.77 -30.41
N LYS A 550 14.95 13.21 -29.28
CA LYS A 550 16.23 13.93 -29.23
C LYS A 550 17.35 12.92 -29.01
N ILE A 551 18.31 12.90 -29.94
CA ILE A 551 19.47 12.02 -29.89
C ILE A 551 20.71 12.86 -29.65
N LYS A 552 21.38 12.57 -28.54
CA LYS A 552 22.65 13.18 -28.15
C LYS A 552 23.57 12.11 -27.57
N ASP A 553 24.66 11.87 -28.27
CA ASP A 553 25.85 11.20 -27.75
C ASP A 553 27.06 12.17 -27.88
N SER A 554 28.29 11.69 -27.74
CA SER A 554 29.50 12.51 -27.95
C SER A 554 29.63 13.14 -29.35
N ASN A 555 28.98 12.56 -30.36
CA ASN A 555 28.96 12.98 -31.76
C ASN A 555 27.56 13.39 -32.26
N SER A 556 26.56 13.48 -31.37
CA SER A 556 25.14 13.62 -31.71
C SER A 556 24.60 12.54 -32.66
N THR A 557 25.06 11.30 -32.48
CA THR A 557 24.71 10.11 -33.25
C THR A 557 24.05 9.03 -32.38
N ALA A 558 23.40 8.08 -33.03
CA ALA A 558 23.02 6.79 -32.47
C ALA A 558 23.42 5.70 -33.46
N GLU A 559 23.91 4.57 -32.97
CA GLU A 559 24.19 3.39 -33.79
C GLU A 559 22.99 2.44 -33.75
N ALA A 560 22.46 2.08 -34.91
CA ALA A 560 21.42 1.08 -35.07
C ALA A 560 22.03 -0.26 -35.46
N ARG A 561 21.62 -1.33 -34.79
CA ARG A 561 22.06 -2.71 -35.02
C ARG A 561 20.88 -3.68 -35.14
N PRO A 562 21.03 -4.82 -35.84
CA PRO A 562 22.18 -5.16 -36.69
C PRO A 562 22.23 -4.32 -37.98
N ASP A 563 23.38 -4.30 -38.66
CA ASP A 563 23.54 -3.60 -39.94
C ASP A 563 22.48 -4.03 -40.96
N GLY A 564 21.75 -3.04 -41.48
CA GLY A 564 20.64 -3.22 -42.41
C GLY A 564 19.25 -3.27 -41.76
N VAL A 565 19.13 -3.10 -40.44
CA VAL A 565 17.83 -3.01 -39.75
C VAL A 565 16.97 -1.85 -40.28
N PRO A 566 15.72 -2.05 -40.69
CA PRO A 566 14.83 -0.96 -41.06
C PRO A 566 14.73 0.11 -39.96
N ILE A 567 14.90 1.39 -40.35
CA ILE A 567 14.61 2.53 -39.48
C ILE A 567 13.45 3.30 -40.10
N ASP A 568 12.37 3.47 -39.34
CA ASP A 568 11.19 4.23 -39.75
C ASP A 568 11.06 5.50 -38.90
N GLY A 569 10.77 6.63 -39.55
CA GLY A 569 10.70 7.95 -38.95
C GLY A 569 12.02 8.73 -38.90
N LYS A 570 12.03 9.81 -38.13
CA LYS A 570 13.17 10.76 -38.01
C LYS A 570 13.28 11.30 -36.58
N PRO A 571 14.51 11.49 -36.06
CA PRO A 571 14.69 12.19 -34.80
C PRO A 571 14.35 13.68 -34.93
N TYR A 572 14.01 14.32 -33.82
CA TYR A 572 13.90 15.78 -33.71
C TYR A 572 15.28 16.45 -33.74
N SER A 573 16.30 15.82 -33.15
CA SER A 573 17.69 16.29 -33.19
C SER A 573 18.67 15.11 -33.17
N GLY A 574 19.86 15.30 -33.74
CA GLY A 574 20.88 14.24 -33.86
C GLY A 574 20.73 13.42 -35.15
N LYS A 575 21.45 12.30 -35.22
CA LYS A 575 21.48 11.40 -36.38
C LYS A 575 21.48 9.94 -35.94
N ILE A 576 21.05 9.05 -36.83
CA ILE A 576 21.08 7.60 -36.61
C ILE A 576 21.83 6.95 -37.76
N CYS A 577 22.85 6.18 -37.42
CA CYS A 577 23.72 5.48 -38.36
C CYS A 577 23.39 3.99 -38.33
N ASN A 578 23.21 3.39 -39.51
CA ASN A 578 23.00 1.96 -39.69
C ASN A 578 23.88 1.48 -40.85
N GLY A 579 25.06 0.97 -40.53
CA GLY A 579 26.11 0.71 -41.51
C GLY A 579 26.43 1.96 -42.35
N THR A 580 26.02 1.95 -43.61
CA THR A 580 26.24 3.06 -44.56
C THR A 580 25.10 4.07 -44.63
N VAL A 581 23.95 3.78 -44.00
CA VAL A 581 22.77 4.65 -44.03
C VAL A 581 22.83 5.60 -42.83
N THR A 582 22.65 6.91 -43.07
CA THR A 582 22.53 7.91 -42.01
C THR A 582 21.23 8.68 -42.16
N ILE A 583 20.35 8.58 -41.15
CA ILE A 583 19.13 9.38 -41.05
C ILE A 583 19.42 10.60 -40.17
N THR A 584 19.17 11.80 -40.69
CA THR A 584 19.36 13.06 -39.97
C THR A 584 18.02 13.64 -39.55
N ALA A 585 18.02 14.41 -38.46
CA ALA A 585 16.87 15.16 -37.99
C ALA A 585 16.23 16.05 -39.08
N LEU A 586 14.95 16.37 -38.87
CA LEU A 586 14.14 17.23 -39.75
C LEU A 586 14.73 18.62 -39.95
#